data_AF-A0A8R7PFX7-F1
#
_entry.id   AF-A0A8R7PFX7-F1
#
_cell.length_a   1.000
_cell.length_b   1.000
_cell.length_c   1.000
_cell.angle_alpha   90.00
_cell.angle_beta   90.00
_cell.angle_gamma   90.00
#
_symmetry.space_group_name_H-M   'P 1'
#
loop_
_entity.id
_entity.type
_entity.pdbx_description
1 polymer ?
#
loop_
_entity_poly.entity_id
_entity_poly.type
_entity_poly.pdbx_seq_one_letter_code
_entity_poly.pdbx_strand_id
1 'polypeptide(L)'
;MTIGAHAPADMVCGFGITVVVDEMLYALSYHFREKQHSFGVMSWGSTAPDALQQPTEGWSWKTLPPPPPTFHRRVNSYALHPDGCTIFMSTANFMTAPSKGCMGTYSFNTKDSVWRWHGEWALPFSGQAHFDRELNAWVGLHWDGYISACQVASPSCHNTTPTLQLDCQTTKEKLFCKDRKPHMGASLTYMGTSKFCLVQGVEEEQALGGHDGCVLHITIFGLKFNHKGELRITDHRSTRSFIVSSHKDHFMPVAFWM
;
A
#
# COMPACT_ATOMS: atom_id res chain seq x y z
N MET A 1 -27.16 -6.97 7.53
CA MET A 1 -25.70 -7.14 7.45
C MET A 1 -25.44 -7.99 6.21
N THR A 2 -25.19 -7.38 5.05
CA THR A 2 -24.85 -8.10 3.83
C THR A 2 -23.43 -8.63 4.00
N ILE A 3 -23.29 -9.94 4.14
CA ILE A 3 -22.00 -10.62 4.16
C ILE A 3 -21.48 -10.57 2.72
N GLY A 4 -20.35 -9.89 2.49
CA GLY A 4 -19.71 -9.83 1.18
C GLY A 4 -19.27 -11.23 0.70
N ALA A 5 -18.99 -11.37 -0.60
CA ALA A 5 -18.53 -12.65 -1.15
C ALA A 5 -17.22 -13.09 -0.48
N HIS A 6 -17.16 -14.35 -0.06
CA HIS A 6 -15.94 -14.94 0.47
C HIS A 6 -14.79 -14.80 -0.53
N ALA A 7 -13.61 -14.40 -0.04
CA ALA A 7 -12.42 -14.36 -0.87
C ALA A 7 -12.12 -15.78 -1.44
N PRO A 8 -11.65 -15.88 -2.69
CA PRO A 8 -11.21 -17.14 -3.27
C PRO A 8 -10.20 -17.86 -2.38
N ALA A 9 -10.25 -19.20 -2.31
CA ALA A 9 -9.44 -19.97 -1.36
C ALA A 9 -7.93 -19.72 -1.49
N ASP A 10 -7.47 -19.44 -2.71
CA ASP A 10 -6.09 -19.08 -3.05
C ASP A 10 -5.69 -17.65 -2.60
N MET A 11 -6.66 -16.82 -2.18
CA MET A 11 -6.43 -15.50 -1.59
C MET A 11 -6.54 -15.49 -0.07
N VAL A 12 -6.99 -16.58 0.57
CA VAL A 12 -7.24 -16.64 2.01
C VAL A 12 -5.96 -16.72 2.85
N CYS A 13 -4.79 -16.98 2.23
CA CYS A 13 -3.53 -17.13 2.95
C CYS A 13 -2.42 -16.25 2.34
N GLY A 14 -2.01 -15.19 3.03
CA GLY A 14 -0.78 -14.48 2.67
C GLY A 14 -0.70 -13.01 3.06
N PHE A 15 0.47 -12.42 2.75
CA PHE A 15 0.62 -10.98 2.67
C PHE A 15 0.14 -10.52 1.30
N GLY A 16 -0.62 -9.43 1.24
CA GLY A 16 -1.16 -8.94 -0.02
C GLY A 16 -1.31 -7.43 -0.05
N ILE A 17 -1.69 -6.92 -1.20
CA ILE A 17 -2.11 -5.54 -1.38
C ILE A 17 -3.56 -5.52 -1.84
N THR A 18 -4.28 -4.49 -1.43
CA THR A 18 -5.63 -4.20 -1.89
C THR A 18 -5.69 -2.77 -2.40
N VAL A 19 -6.30 -2.57 -3.56
CA VAL A 19 -6.44 -1.26 -4.19
C VAL A 19 -7.86 -1.11 -4.70
N VAL A 20 -8.52 -0.04 -4.31
CA VAL A 20 -9.82 0.33 -4.88
C VAL A 20 -9.57 1.18 -6.11
N VAL A 21 -10.16 0.79 -7.23
CA VAL A 21 -10.15 1.54 -8.48
C VAL A 21 -11.59 1.62 -8.95
N ASP A 22 -12.12 2.84 -9.06
CA ASP A 22 -13.55 3.10 -9.22
C ASP A 22 -14.39 2.38 -8.14
N GLU A 23 -15.26 1.45 -8.54
CA GLU A 23 -16.10 0.66 -7.62
C GLU A 23 -15.61 -0.80 -7.48
N MET A 24 -14.37 -1.07 -7.87
CA MET A 24 -13.79 -2.41 -7.90
C MET A 24 -12.61 -2.53 -6.93
N LEU A 25 -12.58 -3.62 -6.16
CA LEU A 25 -11.49 -3.93 -5.24
C LEU A 25 -10.54 -4.93 -5.89
N TYR A 26 -9.35 -4.49 -6.24
CA TYR A 26 -8.27 -5.33 -6.75
C TYR A 26 -7.46 -5.87 -5.57
N ALA A 27 -7.26 -7.18 -5.51
CA ALA A 27 -6.52 -7.85 -4.45
C ALA A 27 -5.47 -8.78 -5.03
N LEU A 28 -4.21 -8.58 -4.61
CA LEU A 28 -3.07 -9.43 -4.93
C LEU A 28 -2.55 -10.07 -3.65
N SER A 29 -2.64 -11.40 -3.54
CA SER A 29 -2.07 -12.16 -2.43
C SER A 29 -0.72 -12.78 -2.81
N TYR A 30 0.10 -13.08 -1.80
CA TYR A 30 1.33 -13.86 -1.95
C TYR A 30 1.32 -15.02 -0.96
N HIS A 31 1.31 -16.23 -1.50
CA HIS A 31 1.33 -17.45 -0.70
C HIS A 31 2.78 -17.87 -0.43
N PHE A 32 3.24 -17.77 0.82
CA PHE A 32 4.66 -17.92 1.17
C PHE A 32 5.19 -19.34 0.94
N ARG A 33 4.35 -20.37 1.15
CA ARG A 33 4.76 -21.78 1.00
C ARG A 33 4.95 -22.17 -0.45
N GLU A 34 4.02 -21.77 -1.32
CA GLU A 34 4.06 -22.06 -2.75
C GLU A 34 4.85 -21.03 -3.55
N LYS A 35 5.18 -19.89 -2.93
CA LYS A 35 5.87 -18.74 -3.55
C LYS A 35 5.14 -18.26 -4.81
N GLN A 36 3.81 -18.29 -4.78
CA GLN A 36 2.94 -17.92 -5.89
C GLN A 36 2.06 -16.74 -5.51
N HIS A 37 1.68 -15.96 -6.51
CA HIS A 37 0.73 -14.87 -6.40
C HIS A 37 -0.63 -15.26 -6.98
N SER A 38 -1.69 -14.88 -6.29
CA SER A 38 -3.06 -14.90 -6.81
C SER A 38 -3.56 -13.47 -6.94
N PHE A 39 -4.14 -13.15 -8.10
CA PHE A 39 -4.62 -11.81 -8.39
C PHE A 39 -6.07 -11.85 -8.86
N GLY A 40 -6.90 -10.99 -8.28
CA GLY A 40 -8.31 -10.91 -8.65
C GLY A 40 -8.92 -9.57 -8.32
N VAL A 41 -10.15 -9.43 -8.80
CA VAL A 41 -10.97 -8.25 -8.60
C VAL A 41 -12.31 -8.67 -8.01
N MET A 42 -12.78 -7.91 -7.03
CA MET A 42 -14.12 -8.00 -6.49
C MET A 42 -14.94 -6.81 -6.98
N SER A 43 -16.10 -7.10 -7.55
CA SER A 43 -17.02 -6.09 -8.09
C SER A 43 -18.46 -6.47 -7.80
N TRP A 44 -19.34 -5.47 -7.70
CA TRP A 44 -20.78 -5.67 -7.64
C TRP A 44 -21.35 -5.86 -9.04
N GLY A 45 -22.24 -6.83 -9.23
CA GLY A 45 -22.92 -7.03 -10.50
C GLY A 45 -23.89 -8.19 -10.47
N SER A 46 -24.42 -8.55 -11.65
CA SER A 46 -25.28 -9.72 -11.81
C SER A 46 -24.51 -11.00 -11.50
N THR A 47 -25.04 -11.78 -10.57
CA THR A 47 -24.55 -13.12 -10.21
C THR A 47 -25.38 -14.19 -10.91
N ALA A 48 -24.96 -15.45 -10.81
CA ALA A 48 -25.70 -16.56 -11.40
C ALA A 48 -27.16 -16.56 -10.90
N PRO A 49 -28.15 -16.85 -11.76
CA PRO A 49 -29.55 -16.84 -11.35
C PRO A 49 -29.77 -17.81 -10.19
N ASP A 50 -30.57 -17.42 -9.20
CA ASP A 50 -31.00 -18.32 -8.14
C ASP A 50 -31.84 -19.48 -8.72
N ALA A 51 -32.17 -20.50 -7.92
CA ALA A 51 -33.01 -21.64 -8.30
C ALA A 51 -34.37 -21.23 -8.93
N LEU A 52 -34.82 -19.98 -8.70
CA LEU A 52 -36.01 -19.37 -9.27
C LEU A 52 -35.75 -18.53 -10.56
N GLN A 53 -34.54 -18.59 -11.12
CA GLN A 53 -34.08 -17.85 -12.30
C GLN A 53 -34.21 -16.31 -12.20
N GLN A 54 -34.28 -15.77 -10.99
CA GLN A 54 -34.27 -14.32 -10.79
C GLN A 54 -32.84 -13.79 -10.93
N PRO A 55 -32.62 -12.67 -11.64
CA PRO A 55 -31.34 -11.98 -11.63
C PRO A 55 -31.01 -11.55 -10.21
N THR A 56 -29.98 -12.14 -9.62
CA THR A 56 -29.50 -11.75 -8.30
C THR A 56 -28.31 -10.82 -8.47
N GLU A 57 -28.30 -9.68 -7.79
CA GLU A 57 -27.11 -8.83 -7.72
C GLU A 57 -26.30 -9.16 -6.48
N GLY A 58 -24.98 -9.10 -6.61
CA GLY A 58 -24.09 -9.38 -5.50
C GLY A 58 -22.63 -9.08 -5.78
N TRP A 59 -21.83 -9.10 -4.72
CA TRP A 59 -20.38 -9.12 -4.84
C TRP A 59 -19.94 -10.44 -5.46
N SER A 60 -19.02 -10.37 -6.41
CA SER A 60 -18.38 -11.55 -7.00
C SER A 60 -16.91 -11.31 -7.24
N TRP A 61 -16.13 -12.39 -7.22
CA TRP A 61 -14.71 -12.38 -7.50
C TRP A 61 -14.44 -12.87 -8.93
N LYS A 62 -13.51 -12.21 -9.61
CA LYS A 62 -12.98 -12.64 -10.90
C LYS A 62 -11.46 -12.72 -10.81
N THR A 63 -10.90 -13.86 -11.22
CA THR A 63 -9.45 -14.05 -11.35
C THR A 63 -8.92 -13.17 -12.49
N LEU A 64 -7.82 -12.47 -12.22
CA LEU A 64 -7.11 -11.63 -13.18
C LEU A 64 -5.91 -12.39 -13.77
N PRO A 65 -5.35 -11.92 -14.90
CA PRO A 65 -4.14 -12.50 -15.45
C PRO A 65 -3.02 -12.58 -14.41
N PRO A 66 -2.29 -13.70 -14.32
CA PRO A 66 -1.23 -13.85 -13.34
C PRO A 66 -0.11 -12.84 -13.61
N PRO A 67 0.63 -12.42 -12.57
CA PRO A 67 1.77 -11.53 -12.74
C PRO A 67 2.87 -12.22 -13.58
N PRO A 68 3.76 -11.44 -14.23
CA PRO A 68 4.81 -11.99 -15.09
C PRO A 68 5.79 -12.88 -14.30
N PRO A 69 6.51 -13.82 -14.93
CA PRO A 69 7.42 -14.75 -14.23
C PRO A 69 8.51 -14.10 -13.38
N THR A 70 8.90 -12.87 -13.72
CA THR A 70 9.88 -12.09 -12.95
C THR A 70 9.33 -11.57 -11.62
N PHE A 71 8.00 -11.59 -11.43
CA PHE A 71 7.28 -11.18 -10.22
C PHE A 71 7.16 -12.36 -9.24
N HIS A 72 8.22 -12.59 -8.46
CA HIS A 72 8.34 -13.79 -7.60
C HIS A 72 8.53 -13.45 -6.12
N ARG A 73 8.38 -12.17 -5.75
CA ARG A 73 8.63 -11.67 -4.40
C ARG A 73 7.41 -10.92 -3.91
N ARG A 74 7.27 -10.88 -2.58
CA ARG A 74 6.25 -10.07 -1.91
C ARG A 74 6.35 -8.61 -2.36
N VAL A 75 5.19 -7.99 -2.61
CA VAL A 75 5.08 -6.55 -2.82
C VAL A 75 5.40 -5.82 -1.52
N ASN A 76 6.35 -4.89 -1.58
CA ASN A 76 6.70 -4.05 -0.44
C ASN A 76 6.05 -2.68 -0.52
N SER A 77 5.74 -2.21 -1.72
CA SER A 77 5.15 -0.90 -1.96
C SER A 77 4.35 -0.87 -3.24
N TYR A 78 3.35 -0.01 -3.25
CA TYR A 78 2.43 0.13 -4.38
C TYR A 78 1.77 1.51 -4.37
N ALA A 79 1.34 1.97 -5.54
CA ALA A 79 0.65 3.24 -5.71
C ALA A 79 -0.34 3.15 -6.87
N LEU A 80 -1.49 3.80 -6.74
CA LEU A 80 -2.36 4.05 -7.88
C LEU A 80 -1.81 5.24 -8.68
N HIS A 81 -1.70 5.07 -10.00
CA HIS A 81 -1.27 6.13 -10.89
C HIS A 81 -2.40 7.16 -11.07
N PRO A 82 -2.09 8.45 -11.31
CA PRO A 82 -3.09 9.52 -11.52
C PRO A 82 -4.05 9.29 -12.69
N ASP A 83 -3.76 8.34 -13.58
CA ASP A 83 -4.67 7.93 -14.66
C ASP A 83 -5.90 7.17 -14.16
N GLY A 84 -5.94 6.83 -12.86
CA GLY A 84 -7.04 6.16 -12.21
C GLY A 84 -7.23 4.71 -12.64
N CYS A 85 -6.27 4.08 -13.33
CA CYS A 85 -6.41 2.69 -13.77
C CYS A 85 -5.10 1.90 -13.78
N THR A 86 -3.95 2.53 -13.57
CA THR A 86 -2.67 1.82 -13.52
C THR A 86 -2.20 1.69 -12.09
N ILE A 87 -2.07 0.46 -11.59
CA ILE A 87 -1.54 0.17 -10.26
C ILE A 87 -0.06 -0.15 -10.40
N PHE A 88 0.82 0.66 -9.82
CA PHE A 88 2.25 0.39 -9.72
C PHE A 88 2.55 -0.45 -8.48
N MET A 89 3.46 -1.40 -8.61
CA MET A 89 3.85 -2.33 -7.55
C MET A 89 5.36 -2.57 -7.61
N SER A 90 6.02 -2.48 -6.47
CA SER A 90 7.43 -2.84 -6.34
C SER A 90 7.61 -4.08 -5.50
N THR A 91 8.49 -4.93 -5.99
CA THR A 91 9.02 -6.08 -5.26
C THR A 91 10.48 -5.79 -4.98
N ALA A 92 10.90 -5.71 -3.72
CA ALA A 92 12.30 -5.52 -3.37
C ALA A 92 12.59 -6.09 -1.98
N ASN A 93 13.81 -6.60 -1.78
CA ASN A 93 14.28 -6.99 -0.45
C ASN A 93 15.22 -5.93 0.13
N PHE A 94 14.69 -5.04 0.96
CA PHE A 94 15.48 -3.98 1.61
C PHE A 94 16.31 -4.47 2.80
N MET A 95 16.13 -5.73 3.24
CA MET A 95 16.86 -6.32 4.38
C MET A 95 18.25 -6.86 3.99
N THR A 96 18.57 -6.90 2.70
CA THR A 96 19.86 -7.38 2.18
C THR A 96 20.45 -6.32 1.26
N ALA A 97 21.79 -6.22 1.21
CA ALA A 97 22.46 -5.32 0.28
C ALA A 97 21.88 -5.49 -1.15
N PRO A 98 21.61 -4.41 -1.88
CA PRO A 98 20.99 -4.49 -3.20
C PRO A 98 21.91 -5.28 -4.15
N SER A 99 21.50 -6.51 -4.47
CA SER A 99 22.10 -7.30 -5.54
C SER A 99 21.24 -7.20 -6.80
N LYS A 100 21.87 -7.26 -7.98
CA LYS A 100 21.18 -7.24 -9.28
C LYS A 100 20.07 -8.31 -9.31
N GLY A 101 18.91 -7.97 -9.85
CA GLY A 101 17.74 -8.86 -9.90
C GLY A 101 17.00 -9.08 -8.55
N CYS A 102 17.37 -8.39 -7.47
CA CYS A 102 16.63 -8.50 -6.19
C CYS A 102 15.46 -7.52 -6.04
N MET A 103 15.22 -6.68 -7.04
CA MET A 103 14.08 -5.77 -7.08
C MET A 103 13.51 -5.62 -8.48
N GLY A 104 12.24 -5.24 -8.56
CA GLY A 104 11.59 -4.87 -9.80
C GLY A 104 10.30 -4.10 -9.57
N THR A 105 10.05 -3.14 -10.47
CA THR A 105 8.80 -2.39 -10.52
C THR A 105 7.95 -2.87 -11.68
N TYR A 106 6.66 -3.04 -11.39
CA TYR A 106 5.65 -3.53 -12.31
C TYR A 106 4.44 -2.60 -12.26
N SER A 107 3.62 -2.66 -13.29
CA SER A 107 2.29 -2.09 -13.23
C SER A 107 1.25 -3.04 -13.79
N PHE A 108 0.03 -2.93 -13.28
CA PHE A 108 -1.14 -3.57 -13.85
C PHE A 108 -2.14 -2.50 -14.27
N ASN A 109 -2.53 -2.50 -15.53
CA ASN A 109 -3.59 -1.64 -16.02
C ASN A 109 -4.94 -2.35 -15.85
N THR A 110 -5.84 -1.77 -15.06
CA THR A 110 -7.13 -2.36 -14.70
C THR A 110 -8.14 -2.38 -15.84
N LYS A 111 -8.02 -1.46 -16.81
CA LYS A 111 -8.91 -1.39 -17.99
C LYS A 111 -8.56 -2.47 -19.00
N ASP A 112 -7.27 -2.60 -19.32
CA ASP A 112 -6.79 -3.55 -20.31
C ASP A 112 -6.50 -4.94 -19.70
N SER A 113 -6.44 -5.03 -18.38
CA SER A 113 -5.98 -6.22 -17.64
C SER A 113 -4.57 -6.67 -18.04
N VAL A 114 -3.67 -5.71 -18.30
CA VAL A 114 -2.31 -5.98 -18.79
C VAL A 114 -1.25 -5.65 -17.75
N TRP A 115 -0.31 -6.57 -17.58
CA TRP A 115 0.91 -6.37 -16.80
C TRP A 115 2.02 -5.72 -17.64
N ARG A 116 2.81 -4.87 -16.99
CA ARG A 116 4.05 -4.30 -17.55
C ARG A 116 5.17 -4.33 -16.52
N TRP A 117 6.39 -4.53 -16.98
CA TRP A 117 7.61 -4.40 -16.18
C TRP A 117 8.31 -3.08 -16.53
N HIS A 118 8.77 -2.36 -15.52
CA HIS A 118 9.35 -1.02 -15.63
C HIS A 118 10.85 -0.97 -15.33
N GLY A 119 11.47 -2.08 -14.96
CA GLY A 119 12.90 -2.15 -14.67
C GLY A 119 13.25 -2.66 -13.28
N GLU A 120 14.56 -2.75 -13.01
CA GLU A 120 15.18 -3.11 -11.73
C GLU A 120 15.33 -1.88 -10.81
N TRP A 121 14.20 -1.22 -10.53
CA TRP A 121 14.11 -0.18 -9.52
C TRP A 121 12.91 -0.47 -8.62
N ALA A 122 12.81 0.24 -7.50
CA ALA A 122 11.70 0.13 -6.57
C ALA A 122 11.18 1.50 -6.20
N LEU A 123 9.87 1.59 -6.01
CA LEU A 123 9.25 2.71 -5.31
C LEU A 123 9.88 2.83 -3.92
N PRO A 124 10.31 4.02 -3.50
CA PRO A 124 10.98 4.23 -2.21
C PRO A 124 9.94 4.39 -1.09
N PHE A 125 8.98 3.49 -1.05
CA PHE A 125 7.92 3.49 -0.04
C PHE A 125 7.85 2.15 0.69
N SER A 126 7.15 2.14 1.81
CA SER A 126 6.73 0.96 2.54
C SER A 126 5.20 0.97 2.60
N GLY A 127 4.58 -0.05 2.01
CA GLY A 127 3.13 -0.12 1.83
C GLY A 127 2.60 0.81 0.74
N GLN A 128 1.39 1.31 0.94
CA GLN A 128 0.70 2.15 -0.04
C GLN A 128 1.29 3.56 -0.07
N ALA A 129 1.52 4.09 -1.26
CA ALA A 129 1.68 5.51 -1.52
C ALA A 129 0.43 6.07 -2.21
N HIS A 130 0.14 7.33 -1.94
CA HIS A 130 -1.04 8.03 -2.41
C HIS A 130 -0.63 9.15 -3.36
N PHE A 131 -1.36 9.32 -4.46
CA PHE A 131 -1.14 10.48 -5.32
C PHE A 131 -1.77 11.72 -4.70
N ASP A 132 -0.95 12.75 -4.53
CA ASP A 132 -1.38 14.08 -4.12
C ASP A 132 -1.33 15.03 -5.31
N ARG A 133 -2.49 15.55 -5.70
CA ARG A 133 -2.64 16.45 -6.85
C ARG A 133 -2.00 17.82 -6.61
N GLU A 134 -1.99 18.32 -5.37
CA GLU A 134 -1.42 19.62 -5.04
C GLU A 134 0.10 19.58 -5.07
N LEU A 135 0.68 18.46 -4.61
CA LEU A 135 2.12 18.20 -4.70
C LEU A 135 2.54 17.65 -6.06
N ASN A 136 1.59 17.16 -6.86
CA ASN A 136 1.81 16.43 -8.10
C ASN A 136 2.83 15.28 -7.94
N ALA A 137 2.68 14.50 -6.87
CA ALA A 137 3.64 13.48 -6.46
C ALA A 137 2.94 12.30 -5.78
N TRP A 138 3.58 11.13 -5.83
CA TRP A 138 3.25 10.05 -4.90
C TRP A 138 3.85 10.33 -3.54
N VAL A 139 3.03 10.24 -2.50
CA VAL A 139 3.41 10.44 -1.10
C VAL A 139 3.25 9.12 -0.35
N GLY A 140 4.30 8.68 0.33
CA GLY A 140 4.30 7.41 1.06
C GLY A 140 5.27 7.37 2.22
N LEU A 141 5.16 6.31 3.03
CA LEU A 141 6.08 6.06 4.14
C LEU A 141 7.43 5.60 3.60
N HIS A 142 8.52 6.20 4.06
CA HIS A 142 9.87 5.68 3.81
C HIS A 142 10.26 4.69 4.92
N TRP A 143 11.06 3.67 4.61
CA TRP A 143 11.35 2.56 5.53
C TRP A 143 12.07 2.97 6.83
N ASP A 144 12.71 4.13 6.86
CA ASP A 144 13.50 4.64 7.99
C ASP A 144 12.76 5.64 8.89
N GLY A 145 11.46 5.89 8.66
CA GLY A 145 10.63 6.75 9.49
C GLY A 145 10.25 8.11 8.87
N TYR A 146 10.77 8.47 7.69
CA TYR A 146 10.39 9.70 6.98
C TYR A 146 9.14 9.53 6.12
N ILE A 147 8.58 10.66 5.68
CA ILE A 147 7.60 10.67 4.58
C ILE A 147 8.34 11.10 3.31
N SER A 148 8.15 10.34 2.24
CA SER A 148 8.71 10.62 0.92
C SER A 148 7.62 11.13 -0.01
N ALA A 149 7.96 12.12 -0.84
CA ALA A 149 7.19 12.54 -2.00
C ALA A 149 8.06 12.34 -3.25
N CYS A 150 7.58 11.54 -4.20
CA CYS A 150 8.32 11.22 -5.43
C CYS A 150 7.50 11.59 -6.66
N GLN A 151 8.20 11.99 -7.72
CA GLN A 151 7.57 12.20 -9.03
C GLN A 151 6.83 10.93 -9.48
N VAL A 152 5.74 11.11 -10.22
CA VAL A 152 4.96 9.98 -10.73
C VAL A 152 5.69 9.35 -11.92
N ALA A 153 5.92 8.04 -11.85
CA ALA A 153 6.52 7.30 -12.97
C ALA A 153 5.54 7.18 -14.15
N SER A 154 6.04 7.37 -15.38
CA SER A 154 5.20 7.22 -16.57
C SER A 154 4.79 5.75 -16.80
N PRO A 155 3.50 5.46 -17.07
CA PRO A 155 3.00 4.11 -17.38
C PRO A 155 3.51 3.53 -18.70
N SER A 156 4.06 4.37 -19.58
CA SER A 156 4.53 4.03 -20.92
C SER A 156 6.05 4.08 -21.06
N CYS A 157 6.78 4.28 -19.97
CA CYS A 157 8.22 4.46 -20.04
C CYS A 157 8.92 3.17 -20.51
N HIS A 158 9.47 3.21 -21.73
CA HIS A 158 10.34 2.17 -22.28
C HIS A 158 11.79 2.48 -21.92
N ASN A 159 12.14 2.42 -20.63
CA ASN A 159 13.55 2.59 -20.28
C ASN A 159 14.33 1.33 -20.67
N THR A 160 15.13 1.45 -21.73
CA THR A 160 16.19 0.50 -22.11
C THR A 160 17.32 0.44 -21.08
N THR A 161 17.37 1.39 -20.15
CA THR A 161 18.23 1.37 -18.97
C THR A 161 17.51 0.72 -17.78
N PRO A 162 18.05 -0.36 -17.19
CA PRO A 162 17.37 -1.14 -16.15
C PRO A 162 17.14 -0.39 -14.83
N THR A 163 17.70 0.80 -14.65
CA THR A 163 17.62 1.60 -13.42
C THR A 163 16.96 2.95 -13.68
N LEU A 164 15.74 3.14 -13.16
CA LEU A 164 15.13 4.46 -13.02
C LEU A 164 15.44 4.98 -11.61
N GLN A 165 15.90 6.23 -11.51
CA GLN A 165 15.95 6.94 -10.24
C GLN A 165 14.80 7.93 -10.22
N LEU A 166 13.83 7.68 -9.33
CA LEU A 166 12.76 8.64 -9.06
C LEU A 166 13.36 9.87 -8.36
N ASP A 167 12.97 11.06 -8.81
CA ASP A 167 13.22 12.28 -8.07
C ASP A 167 12.28 12.33 -6.87
N CYS A 168 12.86 12.29 -5.68
CA CYS A 168 12.17 12.14 -4.42
C CYS A 168 12.69 13.14 -3.39
N GLN A 169 11.77 13.68 -2.61
CA GLN A 169 12.04 14.53 -1.46
C GLN A 169 11.52 13.86 -0.21
N THR A 170 12.24 13.99 0.90
CA THR A 170 11.84 13.46 2.20
C THR A 170 11.61 14.59 3.20
N THR A 171 10.76 14.33 4.20
CA THR A 171 10.63 15.23 5.34
C THR A 171 11.95 15.34 6.09
N LYS A 172 12.23 16.51 6.70
CA LYS A 172 13.47 16.72 7.48
C LYS A 172 13.49 15.98 8.80
N GLU A 173 12.32 15.71 9.36
CA GLU A 173 12.15 14.96 10.60
C GLU A 173 11.46 13.63 10.31
N LYS A 174 11.83 12.61 11.10
CA LYS A 174 11.09 11.35 11.14
C LYS A 174 9.73 11.59 11.76
N LEU A 175 8.69 10.98 11.19
CA LEU A 175 7.34 11.05 11.73
C LEU A 175 6.96 9.79 12.51
N PHE A 176 7.59 8.66 12.18
CA PHE A 176 7.45 7.39 12.88
C PHE A 176 8.81 6.74 13.07
N CYS A 177 8.86 5.58 13.74
CA CYS A 177 10.11 4.89 14.09
C CYS A 177 11.16 5.80 14.77
N LYS A 178 10.70 6.67 15.68
CA LYS A 178 11.57 7.61 16.41
C LYS A 178 12.40 6.95 17.50
N ASP A 179 11.84 5.92 18.14
CA ASP A 179 12.42 5.23 19.29
C ASP A 179 12.94 3.84 18.90
N ARG A 180 13.76 3.23 19.76
CA ARG A 180 14.25 1.85 19.57
C ARG A 180 13.23 0.76 19.94
N LYS A 181 12.00 1.13 20.29
CA LYS A 181 10.96 0.17 20.68
C LYS A 181 10.56 -0.70 19.47
N PRO A 182 10.18 -1.97 19.66
CA PRO A 182 9.63 -2.79 18.60
C PRO A 182 8.41 -2.10 17.97
N HIS A 183 8.48 -1.83 16.66
CA HIS A 183 7.38 -1.24 15.92
C HIS A 183 6.50 -2.33 15.33
N MET A 184 5.20 -2.26 15.58
CA MET A 184 4.23 -3.22 15.03
C MET A 184 3.83 -2.88 13.59
N GLY A 185 4.23 -1.70 13.10
CA GLY A 185 3.98 -1.23 11.75
C GLY A 185 3.43 0.19 11.72
N ALA A 186 3.35 0.74 10.52
CA ALA A 186 2.71 2.03 10.27
C ALA A 186 1.94 2.00 8.95
N SER A 187 0.87 2.79 8.88
CA SER A 187 0.13 3.05 7.65
C SER A 187 -0.07 4.56 7.46
N LEU A 188 -0.18 4.97 6.20
CA LEU A 188 -0.44 6.34 5.79
C LEU A 188 -1.71 6.37 4.94
N THR A 189 -2.55 7.36 5.19
CA THR A 189 -3.77 7.60 4.42
C THR A 189 -3.84 9.05 3.99
N TYR A 190 -4.16 9.28 2.73
CA TYR A 190 -4.46 10.61 2.21
C TYR A 190 -5.87 11.04 2.59
N MET A 191 -6.00 12.24 3.16
CA MET A 191 -7.27 12.82 3.63
C MET A 191 -7.78 13.95 2.72
N GLY A 192 -7.13 14.19 1.57
CA GLY A 192 -7.43 15.32 0.71
C GLY A 192 -6.64 16.58 1.07
N THR A 193 -6.48 17.51 0.12
CA THR A 193 -5.88 18.85 0.33
C THR A 193 -4.48 18.83 0.97
N SER A 194 -3.61 17.96 0.47
CA SER A 194 -2.27 17.70 1.04
C SER A 194 -2.25 17.29 2.51
N LYS A 195 -3.36 16.78 3.07
CA LYS A 195 -3.43 16.28 4.44
C LYS A 195 -3.34 14.77 4.48
N PHE A 196 -2.62 14.27 5.48
CA PHE A 196 -2.36 12.86 5.67
C PHE A 196 -2.58 12.45 7.13
N CYS A 197 -3.05 11.23 7.31
CA CYS A 197 -3.13 10.55 8.59
C CYS A 197 -2.10 9.43 8.62
N LEU A 198 -1.19 9.49 9.57
CA LEU A 198 -0.24 8.43 9.89
C LEU A 198 -0.73 7.71 11.14
N VAL A 199 -0.86 6.38 11.06
CA VAL A 199 -1.14 5.54 12.22
C VAL A 199 0.04 4.60 12.42
N GLN A 200 0.67 4.65 13.59
CA GLN A 200 1.77 3.78 13.98
C GLN A 200 1.38 2.96 15.21
N GLY A 201 1.69 1.67 15.19
CA GLY A 201 1.54 0.77 16.33
C GLY A 201 2.89 0.56 17.02
N VAL A 202 2.91 0.68 18.35
CA VAL A 202 4.07 0.43 19.18
C VAL A 202 3.67 -0.54 20.29
N GLU A 203 4.49 -1.55 20.52
CA GLU A 203 4.27 -2.51 21.60
C GLU A 203 4.45 -1.81 22.96
N GLU A 204 3.56 -2.11 23.91
CA GLU A 204 3.65 -1.58 25.27
C GLU A 204 3.81 -2.71 26.29
N GLU A 205 5.05 -2.93 26.72
CA GLU A 205 5.46 -3.97 27.67
C GLU A 205 4.74 -3.91 29.04
N GLN A 206 3.99 -2.84 29.35
CA GLN A 206 3.35 -2.62 30.66
C GLN A 206 1.83 -2.42 30.61
N ALA A 207 1.18 -2.63 29.46
CA ALA A 207 -0.25 -2.40 29.35
C ALA A 207 -1.05 -3.58 29.95
N LEU A 208 -1.57 -3.37 31.16
CA LEU A 208 -2.75 -4.05 31.74
C LEU A 208 -2.63 -5.57 31.97
N GLY A 209 -2.22 -5.95 33.19
CA GLY A 209 -2.75 -7.14 33.87
C GLY A 209 -2.69 -8.48 33.12
N GLY A 210 -1.66 -8.72 32.31
CA GLY A 210 -1.44 -10.01 31.63
C GLY A 210 -2.03 -10.14 30.22
N HIS A 211 -2.43 -9.05 29.58
CA HIS A 211 -2.85 -9.03 28.17
C HIS A 211 -1.91 -8.16 27.33
N ASP A 212 -1.45 -8.65 26.18
CA ASP A 212 -0.61 -7.91 25.22
C ASP A 212 -1.31 -6.63 24.72
N GLY A 213 -0.99 -5.49 25.32
CA GLY A 213 -1.47 -4.17 24.89
C GLY A 213 -0.52 -3.50 23.90
N CYS A 214 -1.08 -2.71 22.98
CA CYS A 214 -0.28 -1.85 22.11
C CYS A 214 -0.81 -0.41 22.09
N VAL A 215 0.07 0.53 21.77
CA VAL A 215 -0.29 1.95 21.62
C VAL A 215 -0.36 2.29 20.15
N LEU A 216 -1.50 2.83 19.75
CA LEU A 216 -1.70 3.48 18.47
C LEU A 216 -1.38 4.97 18.58
N HIS A 217 -0.36 5.42 17.87
CA HIS A 217 -0.10 6.83 17.64
C HIS A 217 -0.74 7.26 16.32
N ILE A 218 -1.70 8.17 16.39
CA ILE A 218 -2.37 8.77 15.24
C ILE A 218 -1.85 10.19 15.07
N THR A 219 -1.19 10.49 13.96
CA THR A 219 -0.67 11.82 13.62
C THR A 219 -1.31 12.32 12.34
N ILE A 220 -2.02 13.44 12.42
CA ILE A 220 -2.58 14.15 11.28
C ILE A 220 -1.67 15.34 10.97
N PHE A 221 -1.32 15.53 9.72
CA PHE A 221 -0.43 16.61 9.27
C PHE A 221 -0.68 16.97 7.81
N GLY A 222 -0.32 18.19 7.44
CA GLY A 222 -0.28 18.62 6.03
C GLY A 222 1.15 18.57 5.47
N LEU A 223 1.26 18.47 4.16
CA LEU A 223 2.52 18.55 3.42
C LEU A 223 2.49 19.70 2.41
N LYS A 224 3.67 20.28 2.13
CA LYS A 224 3.88 21.24 1.05
C LYS A 224 5.33 21.26 0.60
N PHE A 225 5.57 21.59 -0.66
CA PHE A 225 6.90 22.00 -1.10
C PHE A 225 7.15 23.47 -0.73
N ASN A 226 8.36 23.77 -0.26
CA ASN A 226 8.79 25.16 -0.13
C ASN A 226 9.34 25.70 -1.46
N HIS A 227 9.73 26.97 -1.50
CA HIS A 227 10.28 27.62 -2.69
C HIS A 227 11.60 26.99 -3.21
N LYS A 228 12.25 26.13 -2.42
CA LYS A 228 13.46 25.39 -2.81
C LYS A 228 13.15 23.96 -3.29
N GLY A 229 11.87 23.59 -3.37
CA GLY A 229 11.44 22.22 -3.69
C GLY A 229 11.63 21.22 -2.54
N GLU A 230 11.92 21.66 -1.32
CA GLU A 230 12.02 20.74 -0.18
C GLU A 230 10.64 20.39 0.37
N LEU A 231 10.39 19.12 0.64
CA LEU A 231 9.16 18.65 1.28
C LEU A 231 9.12 19.09 2.75
N ARG A 232 8.04 19.74 3.15
CA ARG A 232 7.83 20.26 4.51
C ARG A 232 6.47 19.83 5.07
N ILE A 233 6.48 19.55 6.37
CA ILE A 233 5.26 19.39 7.17
C ILE A 233 4.72 20.78 7.49
N THR A 234 3.42 20.98 7.34
CA THR A 234 2.73 22.23 7.68
C THR A 234 2.54 22.36 9.20
N ASP A 235 2.36 23.57 9.70
CA ASP A 235 2.23 23.85 11.14
C ASP A 235 1.01 23.21 11.82
N HIS A 236 -0.01 22.79 11.04
CA HIS A 236 -1.21 22.12 11.52
C HIS A 236 -1.00 20.61 11.73
N ARG A 237 -0.04 20.23 12.59
CA ARG A 237 0.18 18.83 13.02
C ARG A 237 -0.54 18.56 14.34
N SER A 238 -1.26 17.45 14.42
CA SER A 238 -1.87 16.95 15.66
C SER A 238 -1.54 15.48 15.85
N THR A 239 -1.16 15.10 17.07
CA THR A 239 -0.89 13.70 17.43
C THR A 239 -1.73 13.29 18.63
N ARG A 240 -2.31 12.10 18.58
CA ARG A 240 -3.05 11.45 19.68
C ARG A 240 -2.58 10.02 19.84
N SER A 241 -2.66 9.50 21.06
CA SER A 241 -2.24 8.14 21.40
C SER A 241 -3.40 7.39 22.05
N PHE A 242 -3.56 6.12 21.69
CA PHE A 242 -4.63 5.26 22.20
C PHE A 242 -4.06 3.91 22.59
N ILE A 243 -4.36 3.44 23.80
CA ILE A 243 -4.04 2.07 24.21
C ILE A 243 -5.13 1.17 23.65
N VAL A 244 -4.73 0.10 22.97
CA VAL A 244 -5.64 -0.90 22.41
C VAL A 244 -5.14 -2.30 22.80
N SER A 245 -6.06 -3.24 22.97
CA SER A 245 -5.71 -4.65 23.16
C SER A 245 -5.24 -5.23 21.83
N SER A 246 -4.07 -5.85 21.82
CA SER A 246 -3.61 -6.60 20.66
C SER A 246 -3.95 -8.08 20.87
N HIS A 247 -4.77 -8.65 19.98
CA HIS A 247 -5.23 -10.03 20.11
C HIS A 247 -4.38 -11.03 19.28
N LYS A 248 -3.27 -10.57 18.66
CA LYS A 248 -2.42 -11.38 17.79
C LYS A 248 -0.99 -10.86 17.73
N ASP A 249 -0.03 -11.78 17.62
CA ASP A 249 1.41 -11.55 17.43
C ASP A 249 1.80 -10.74 16.16
N HIS A 250 0.83 -10.43 15.28
CA HIS A 250 1.03 -9.76 13.99
C HIS A 250 0.00 -8.66 13.75
N PHE A 251 -0.10 -7.70 14.66
CA PHE A 251 -0.99 -6.55 14.52
C PHE A 251 -0.34 -5.44 13.67
N MET A 252 -0.91 -5.12 12.50
CA MET A 252 -0.51 -3.94 11.72
C MET A 252 -1.69 -2.96 11.66
N PRO A 253 -1.54 -1.71 12.15
CA PRO A 253 -2.62 -0.75 12.07
C PRO A 253 -2.83 -0.29 10.63
N VAL A 254 -4.08 -0.32 10.17
CA VAL A 254 -4.50 0.17 8.85
C VAL A 254 -5.42 1.36 9.04
N ALA A 255 -5.09 2.48 8.41
CA ALA A 255 -5.94 3.65 8.32
C ALA A 255 -6.61 3.72 6.93
N PHE A 256 -7.81 4.26 6.89
CA PHE A 256 -8.56 4.59 5.68
C PHE A 256 -9.34 5.89 5.89
N TRP A 257 -9.72 6.55 4.79
CA TRP A 257 -10.46 7.81 4.79
C TRP A 257 -11.62 7.69 3.80
N MET A 258 -12.79 8.21 4.19
CA MET A 258 -14.03 8.18 3.40
C MET A 258 -14.59 9.60 3.27
#